data_AF-T0QLP4-F1
#
_entry.id   AF-T0QLP4-F1
#
_cell.length_a   1.000
_cell.length_b   1.000
_cell.length_c   1.000
_cell.angle_alpha   90.00
_cell.angle_beta   90.00
_cell.angle_gamma   90.00
#
_symmetry.space_group_name_H-M   'P 1'
#
loop_
_entity.id
_entity.type
_entity.pdbx_description
1 polymer ?
#
loop_
_entity_poly.entity_id
_entity_poly.type
_entity_poly.pdbx_seq_one_letter_code
_entity_poly.pdbx_strand_id
1 'polypeptide(L)'
;MSDDEASPGKLHDGYHGWFKSVARTGEDFTPKVISTPVVDNAVGSAWNAGGTWEEVDKSEWAREALKRHILDGFAFDDASHALRVVAKDIVTCTGETKIVYSRGKKRCGYELDVKFAWTCTDADGATASGHVKLHDFEDTNGEDYEIHVSSSGGLDLGKKGVDAIKRWEPRLRQLLQAWKTELLQQ
;
A
#
# COMPACT_ATOMS: atom_id res chain seq x y z
N MET A 1 -64.28 -4.99 -40.00
CA MET A 1 -63.26 -3.91 -39.93
C MET A 1 -63.66 -2.99 -38.81
N SER A 2 -62.65 -2.52 -38.08
CA SER A 2 -62.65 -1.54 -36.99
C SER A 2 -63.21 -1.99 -35.65
N ASP A 3 -62.57 -1.69 -34.53
CA ASP A 3 -61.15 -1.48 -34.21
C ASP A 3 -61.11 -1.50 -32.68
N ASP A 4 -60.12 -2.18 -32.14
CA ASP A 4 -59.83 -2.30 -30.71
C ASP A 4 -59.09 -1.02 -30.30
N GLU A 5 -59.60 -0.21 -29.37
CA GLU A 5 -58.77 0.81 -28.72
C GLU A 5 -59.15 0.94 -27.24
N ALA A 6 -58.18 0.57 -26.40
CA ALA A 6 -58.24 0.54 -24.96
C ALA A 6 -58.24 1.97 -24.37
N SER A 7 -59.05 2.17 -23.34
CA SER A 7 -59.06 3.41 -22.55
C SER A 7 -57.69 3.66 -21.88
N PRO A 8 -57.11 4.87 -21.96
CA PRO A 8 -55.87 5.17 -21.28
C PRO A 8 -56.10 5.28 -19.77
N GLY A 9 -55.36 4.48 -18.99
CA GLY A 9 -55.41 4.46 -17.53
C GLY A 9 -55.02 5.82 -16.93
N LYS A 10 -55.78 6.26 -15.92
CA LYS A 10 -55.50 7.48 -15.14
C LYS A 10 -54.14 7.37 -14.45
N LEU A 11 -53.21 8.25 -14.81
CA LEU A 11 -51.95 8.46 -14.07
C LEU A 11 -52.24 9.15 -12.73
N HIS A 12 -51.53 8.70 -11.70
CA HIS A 12 -51.65 9.14 -10.30
C HIS A 12 -51.25 10.62 -10.15
N ASP A 13 -52.09 11.40 -9.46
CA ASP A 13 -51.86 12.83 -9.23
C ASP A 13 -50.78 13.04 -8.15
N GLY A 14 -49.57 13.34 -8.60
CA GLY A 14 -48.38 13.52 -7.76
C GLY A 14 -48.05 14.98 -7.50
N TYR A 15 -48.04 15.34 -6.21
CA TYR A 15 -47.34 16.43 -5.51
C TYR A 15 -47.13 17.77 -6.25
N HIS A 16 -48.00 18.74 -5.97
CA HIS A 16 -47.81 20.15 -6.34
C HIS A 16 -46.90 20.87 -5.33
N GLY A 17 -45.59 20.82 -5.55
CA GLY A 17 -44.60 21.59 -4.80
C GLY A 17 -43.78 22.52 -5.70
N TRP A 18 -44.01 23.84 -5.57
CA TRP A 18 -43.20 25.04 -5.93
C TRP A 18 -42.33 25.13 -7.22
N PHE A 19 -42.03 24.06 -7.95
CA PHE A 19 -41.30 24.18 -9.20
C PHE A 19 -42.22 24.65 -10.32
N LYS A 20 -42.01 25.88 -10.79
CA LYS A 20 -42.54 26.35 -12.07
C LYS A 20 -42.21 25.30 -13.13
N SER A 21 -43.25 24.76 -13.75
CA SER A 21 -43.18 23.69 -14.75
C SER A 21 -42.11 24.00 -15.79
N VAL A 22 -41.01 23.25 -15.78
CA VAL A 22 -40.08 23.21 -16.89
C VAL A 22 -40.87 22.69 -18.09
N ALA A 23 -40.77 23.34 -19.25
CA ALA A 23 -41.41 22.84 -20.46
C ALA A 23 -40.98 21.38 -20.64
N ARG A 24 -41.95 20.46 -20.71
CA ARG A 24 -41.71 19.02 -20.87
C ARG A 24 -41.09 18.83 -22.26
N THR A 25 -39.76 18.91 -22.35
CA THR A 25 -39.04 18.48 -23.55
C THR A 25 -39.48 17.04 -23.80
N GLY A 26 -39.87 16.72 -25.04
CA GLY A 26 -40.33 15.38 -25.44
C GLY A 26 -39.21 14.33 -25.42
N GLU A 27 -38.17 14.57 -24.64
CA GLU A 27 -37.01 13.72 -24.51
C GLU A 27 -37.30 12.69 -23.43
N ASP A 28 -37.24 11.43 -23.82
CA ASP A 28 -37.38 10.30 -22.93
C ASP A 28 -36.05 10.11 -22.17
N PHE A 29 -36.05 10.51 -20.90
CA PHE A 29 -34.92 10.37 -19.99
C PHE A 29 -34.86 8.99 -19.32
N THR A 30 -35.62 8.00 -19.81
CA THR A 30 -35.55 6.64 -19.27
C THR A 30 -34.15 6.07 -19.49
N PRO A 31 -33.44 5.65 -18.42
CA PRO A 31 -32.09 5.13 -18.54
C PRO A 31 -32.08 3.88 -19.41
N LYS A 32 -31.34 3.95 -20.53
CA LYS A 32 -31.17 2.81 -21.43
C LYS A 32 -30.02 1.94 -20.93
N VAL A 33 -30.25 0.63 -20.90
CA VAL A 33 -29.21 -0.35 -20.52
C VAL A 33 -28.05 -0.26 -21.51
N ILE A 34 -26.83 -0.11 -20.99
CA ILE A 34 -25.61 -0.02 -21.78
C ILE A 34 -25.27 -1.42 -22.33
N SER A 35 -25.25 -1.57 -23.65
CA SER A 35 -24.97 -2.85 -24.34
C SER A 35 -23.49 -3.03 -24.75
N THR A 36 -22.62 -2.07 -24.47
CA THR A 36 -21.20 -2.18 -24.85
C THR A 36 -20.45 -3.09 -23.88
N PRO A 37 -19.54 -3.96 -24.37
CA PRO A 37 -18.69 -4.76 -23.50
C PRO A 37 -17.91 -3.82 -22.59
N VAL A 38 -17.92 -4.15 -21.30
CA VAL A 38 -17.06 -3.54 -20.29
C VAL A 38 -15.64 -3.64 -20.83
N VAL A 39 -15.07 -2.52 -21.24
CA VAL A 39 -13.63 -2.42 -21.41
C VAL A 39 -13.04 -2.85 -20.08
N ASP A 40 -12.25 -3.92 -20.10
CA ASP A 40 -11.42 -4.35 -18.98
C ASP A 40 -10.46 -3.21 -18.64
N ASN A 41 -10.97 -2.20 -17.93
CA ASN A 41 -10.14 -1.32 -17.13
C ASN A 41 -9.67 -2.18 -15.98
N ALA A 42 -8.59 -2.93 -16.21
CA ALA A 42 -8.00 -3.86 -15.27
C ALA A 42 -7.48 -3.20 -13.97
N VAL A 43 -7.82 -1.93 -13.72
CA VAL A 43 -7.30 -1.12 -12.62
C VAL A 43 -8.37 -0.12 -12.14
N GLY A 44 -9.09 -0.47 -11.08
CA GLY A 44 -10.00 0.43 -10.36
C GLY A 44 -11.48 0.33 -10.76
N SER A 45 -12.37 1.01 -10.03
CA SER A 45 -13.81 0.96 -10.30
C SER A 45 -14.18 1.77 -11.55
N ALA A 46 -15.37 1.54 -12.12
CA ALA A 46 -15.85 2.27 -13.29
C ALA A 46 -15.92 3.80 -13.10
N TRP A 47 -15.91 4.28 -11.84
CA TRP A 47 -15.89 5.71 -11.51
C TRP A 47 -14.57 6.40 -11.92
N ASN A 48 -13.44 5.69 -11.85
CA ASN A 48 -12.14 6.25 -12.23
C ASN A 48 -12.02 6.68 -13.69
N ALA A 49 -12.93 6.23 -14.57
CA ALA A 49 -13.01 6.72 -15.95
C ALA A 49 -13.22 8.24 -16.02
N GLY A 50 -13.85 8.85 -15.00
CA GLY A 50 -14.04 10.29 -14.89
C GLY A 50 -12.88 11.07 -14.26
N GLY A 51 -11.76 10.41 -13.92
CA GLY A 51 -10.63 11.03 -13.23
C GLY A 51 -10.87 11.30 -11.74
N THR A 52 -11.83 10.60 -11.14
CA THR A 52 -12.10 10.62 -9.69
C THR A 52 -10.94 10.03 -8.90
N TRP A 53 -10.92 10.33 -7.59
CA TRP A 53 -9.94 9.82 -6.64
C TRP A 53 -10.52 8.60 -5.94
N GLU A 54 -9.82 7.47 -5.99
CA GLU A 54 -10.15 6.25 -5.25
C GLU A 54 -8.97 5.83 -4.37
N GLU A 55 -9.26 5.49 -3.11
CA GLU A 55 -8.28 4.92 -2.18
C GLU A 55 -8.71 3.52 -1.77
N VAL A 56 -7.77 2.58 -1.83
CA VAL A 56 -7.97 1.21 -1.35
C VAL A 56 -7.00 0.96 -0.22
N ASP A 57 -7.53 0.64 0.96
CA ASP A 57 -6.71 0.25 2.10
C ASP A 57 -6.02 -1.10 1.82
N LYS A 58 -4.70 -1.13 2.03
CA LYS A 58 -3.83 -2.30 1.93
C LYS A 58 -2.95 -2.46 3.17
N SER A 59 -3.29 -1.82 4.28
CA SER A 59 -2.47 -1.77 5.50
C SER A 59 -2.13 -3.15 6.07
N GLU A 60 -3.08 -4.08 6.08
CA GLU A 60 -2.84 -5.45 6.55
C GLU A 60 -1.83 -6.17 5.65
N TRP A 61 -2.11 -6.25 4.36
CA TRP A 61 -1.21 -6.87 3.37
C TRP A 61 0.18 -6.24 3.41
N ALA A 62 0.25 -4.91 3.46
CA ALA A 62 1.49 -4.14 3.41
C ALA A 62 2.40 -4.48 4.61
N ARG A 63 1.81 -4.53 5.81
CA ARG A 63 2.52 -4.91 7.04
C ARG A 63 3.01 -6.36 6.97
N GLU A 64 2.17 -7.30 6.56
CA GLU A 64 2.57 -8.71 6.44
C GLU A 64 3.68 -8.92 5.41
N ALA A 65 3.55 -8.29 4.24
CA ALA A 65 4.57 -8.33 3.21
C ALA A 65 5.89 -7.73 3.71
N LEU A 66 5.85 -6.58 4.37
CA LEU A 66 7.06 -5.92 4.88
C LEU A 66 7.79 -6.78 5.92
N LYS A 67 7.04 -7.38 6.86
CA LYS A 67 7.59 -8.32 7.84
C LYS A 67 8.32 -9.48 7.15
N ARG A 68 7.70 -10.07 6.13
CA ARG A 68 8.27 -11.17 5.35
C ARG A 68 9.54 -10.75 4.62
N HIS A 69 9.51 -9.62 3.91
CA HIS A 69 10.69 -9.08 3.21
C HIS A 69 11.86 -8.86 4.17
N ILE A 70 11.61 -8.30 5.37
CA ILE A 70 12.65 -8.09 6.37
C ILE A 70 13.18 -9.42 6.91
N LEU A 71 12.31 -10.32 7.36
CA LEU A 71 12.73 -11.58 7.99
C LEU A 71 13.47 -12.50 7.01
N ASP A 72 13.01 -12.58 5.77
CA ASP A 72 13.60 -13.47 4.75
C ASP A 72 14.80 -12.83 4.05
N GLY A 73 14.78 -11.51 3.86
CA GLY A 73 15.77 -10.77 3.07
C GLY A 73 16.91 -10.15 3.88
N PHE A 74 16.71 -9.87 5.18
CA PHE A 74 17.74 -9.30 6.04
C PHE A 74 18.62 -10.40 6.64
N ALA A 75 19.48 -10.98 5.80
CA ALA A 75 20.41 -12.01 6.21
C ALA A 75 21.68 -11.96 5.35
N PHE A 76 22.83 -11.71 5.96
CA PHE A 76 24.08 -11.55 5.22
C PHE A 76 25.32 -11.90 6.05
N ASP A 77 26.41 -12.18 5.35
CA ASP A 77 27.73 -12.39 5.93
C ASP A 77 28.59 -11.14 5.69
N ASP A 78 29.13 -10.58 6.77
CA ASP A 78 30.07 -9.47 6.72
C ASP A 78 31.50 -10.03 6.73
N ALA A 79 32.19 -9.88 5.60
CA ALA A 79 33.57 -10.37 5.46
C ALA A 79 34.58 -9.55 6.28
N SER A 80 34.28 -8.28 6.60
CA SER A 80 35.19 -7.40 7.32
C SER A 80 35.36 -7.80 8.79
N HIS A 81 34.29 -8.25 9.44
CA HIS A 81 34.28 -8.69 10.84
C HIS A 81 34.07 -10.20 11.00
N ALA A 82 33.94 -10.96 9.90
CA ALA A 82 33.60 -12.37 9.89
C ALA A 82 32.33 -12.69 10.70
N LEU A 83 31.26 -11.92 10.46
CA LEU A 83 29.99 -12.02 11.17
C LEU A 83 28.86 -12.47 10.25
N ARG A 84 28.01 -13.38 10.73
CA ARG A 84 26.69 -13.62 10.14
C ARG A 84 25.68 -12.73 10.84
N VAL A 85 24.97 -11.89 10.11
CA VAL A 85 23.89 -11.02 10.63
C VAL A 85 22.56 -11.48 10.07
N VAL A 86 21.54 -11.59 10.93
CA VAL A 86 20.18 -11.98 10.55
C VAL A 86 19.13 -11.17 11.30
N ALA A 87 17.98 -10.94 10.66
CA ALA A 87 16.79 -10.47 11.34
C ALA A 87 16.19 -11.61 12.15
N LYS A 88 15.79 -11.32 13.40
CA LYS A 88 15.27 -12.31 14.33
C LYS A 88 13.76 -12.20 14.50
N ASP A 89 13.27 -10.98 14.70
CA ASP A 89 11.86 -10.74 14.97
C ASP A 89 11.47 -9.29 14.63
N ILE A 90 10.19 -9.06 14.41
CA ILE A 90 9.62 -7.74 14.18
C ILE A 90 9.07 -7.20 15.50
N VAL A 91 9.65 -6.11 16.00
CA VAL A 91 9.23 -5.49 17.25
C VAL A 91 8.02 -4.59 17.05
N THR A 92 8.05 -3.77 15.99
CA THR A 92 6.95 -2.87 15.63
C THR A 92 6.81 -2.84 14.11
N CYS A 93 5.58 -2.93 13.61
CA CYS A 93 5.23 -2.72 12.22
C CYS A 93 3.76 -2.29 12.18
N THR A 94 3.54 -1.00 12.34
CA THR A 94 2.23 -0.37 12.49
C THR A 94 2.14 0.84 11.60
N GLY A 95 0.92 1.29 11.29
CA GLY A 95 0.67 2.41 10.41
C GLY A 95 -0.27 2.03 9.29
N GLU A 96 -0.41 2.94 8.33
CA GLU A 96 -1.42 2.86 7.29
C GLU A 96 -0.76 2.75 5.92
N THR A 97 -1.41 2.02 5.03
CA THR A 97 -0.97 1.89 3.65
C THR A 97 -2.18 1.81 2.74
N LYS A 98 -2.16 2.62 1.70
CA LYS A 98 -3.23 2.73 0.72
C LYS A 98 -2.68 2.74 -0.70
N ILE A 99 -3.49 2.23 -1.60
CA ILE A 99 -3.30 2.40 -3.04
C ILE A 99 -4.27 3.47 -3.51
N VAL A 100 -3.72 4.47 -4.17
CA VAL A 100 -4.43 5.62 -4.69
C VAL A 100 -4.52 5.51 -6.20
N TYR A 101 -5.74 5.62 -6.71
CA TYR A 101 -6.00 5.75 -8.14
C TYR A 101 -6.50 7.16 -8.42
N SER A 102 -5.78 7.87 -9.29
CA SER A 102 -6.20 9.20 -9.74
C SER A 102 -5.84 9.42 -11.19
N ARG A 103 -6.83 9.81 -12.00
CA ARG A 103 -6.64 10.12 -13.44
C ARG A 103 -5.91 9.00 -14.19
N GLY A 104 -6.28 7.75 -13.91
CA GLY A 104 -5.67 6.55 -14.51
C GLY A 104 -4.24 6.24 -14.02
N LYS A 105 -3.72 6.94 -13.01
CA LYS A 105 -2.42 6.65 -12.40
C LYS A 105 -2.61 5.97 -11.05
N LYS A 106 -1.90 4.86 -10.85
CA LYS A 106 -1.79 4.14 -9.59
C LYS A 106 -0.60 4.68 -8.80
N ARG A 107 -0.78 4.96 -7.51
CA ARG A 107 0.25 5.38 -6.57
C ARG A 107 0.06 4.63 -5.26
N CYS A 108 1.13 4.44 -4.50
CA CYS A 108 1.05 3.99 -3.12
C CYS A 108 1.14 5.21 -2.21
N GLY A 109 0.43 5.20 -1.09
CA GLY A 109 0.69 6.04 0.05
C GLY A 109 0.90 5.13 1.25
N TYR A 110 2.00 5.30 1.98
CA TYR A 110 2.25 4.55 3.20
C TYR A 110 2.89 5.47 4.23
N GLU A 111 2.62 5.18 5.49
CA GLU A 111 3.25 5.77 6.66
C GLU A 111 3.35 4.64 7.70
N LEU A 112 4.56 4.14 7.92
CA LEU A 112 4.78 2.94 8.72
C LEU A 112 5.88 3.17 9.78
N ASP A 113 5.57 2.85 11.04
CA ASP A 113 6.58 2.73 12.10
C ASP A 113 7.10 1.29 12.12
N VAL A 114 8.38 1.13 11.78
CA VAL A 114 9.01 -0.17 11.59
C VAL A 114 10.24 -0.29 12.46
N LYS A 115 10.23 -1.30 13.32
CA LYS A 115 11.36 -1.67 14.18
C LYS A 115 11.49 -3.18 14.20
N PHE A 116 12.69 -3.69 13.95
CA PHE A 116 12.97 -5.11 14.02
C PHE A 116 14.26 -5.41 14.79
N ALA A 117 14.30 -6.59 15.38
CA ALA A 117 15.45 -7.10 16.11
C ALA A 117 16.39 -7.83 15.17
N TRP A 118 17.69 -7.62 15.36
CA TRP A 118 18.75 -8.34 14.64
C TRP A 118 19.64 -9.09 15.62
N THR A 119 20.28 -10.14 15.13
CA THR A 119 21.35 -10.86 15.83
C THR A 119 22.54 -11.06 14.91
N CYS A 120 23.73 -10.99 15.46
CA CYS A 120 24.94 -11.41 14.78
C CYS A 120 25.66 -12.51 15.55
N THR A 121 26.39 -13.35 14.81
CA THR A 121 27.22 -14.42 15.35
C THR A 121 28.59 -14.36 14.69
N ASP A 122 29.66 -14.44 15.49
CA ASP A 122 31.03 -14.53 14.99
C ASP A 122 31.46 -15.99 14.74
N ALA A 123 32.68 -16.16 14.22
CA ALA A 123 33.25 -17.47 13.95
C ALA A 123 33.46 -18.34 15.21
N ASP A 124 33.60 -17.71 16.38
CA ASP A 124 33.80 -18.37 17.67
C ASP A 124 32.46 -18.73 18.34
N GLY A 125 31.33 -18.36 17.73
CA GLY A 125 29.97 -18.63 18.21
C GLY A 125 29.45 -17.61 19.23
N ALA A 126 30.18 -16.53 19.50
CA ALA A 126 29.68 -15.44 20.33
C ALA A 126 28.60 -14.66 19.58
N THR A 127 27.58 -14.23 20.30
CA THR A 127 26.42 -13.57 19.72
C THR A 127 26.20 -12.18 20.30
N ALA A 128 25.80 -11.23 19.46
CA ALA A 128 25.26 -9.94 19.89
C ALA A 128 23.90 -9.70 19.23
N SER A 129 23.10 -8.83 19.83
CA SER A 129 21.76 -8.49 19.37
C SER A 129 21.52 -7.00 19.40
N GLY A 130 20.53 -6.54 18.66
CA GLY A 130 20.14 -5.14 18.65
C GLY A 130 18.86 -4.89 17.88
N HIS A 131 18.64 -3.63 17.53
CA HIS A 131 17.46 -3.21 16.77
C HIS A 131 17.85 -2.32 15.59
N VAL A 132 17.08 -2.44 14.51
CA VAL A 132 17.00 -1.46 13.43
C VAL A 132 15.63 -0.78 13.53
N LYS A 133 15.61 0.55 13.47
CA LYS A 133 14.39 1.35 13.35
C LYS A 133 14.44 2.17 12.07
N LEU A 134 13.36 2.15 11.30
CA LEU A 134 13.16 3.05 10.15
C LEU A 134 12.42 4.29 10.67
N HIS A 135 13.06 5.45 10.62
CA HIS A 135 12.45 6.73 11.01
C HIS A 135 11.87 7.41 9.76
N ASP A 136 10.67 7.97 9.89
CA ASP A 136 9.95 8.64 8.80
C ASP A 136 9.83 7.78 7.54
N PHE A 137 9.48 6.50 7.73
CA PHE A 137 9.26 5.57 6.63
C PHE A 137 7.86 5.77 6.03
N GLU A 138 7.79 6.77 5.16
CA GLU A 138 6.57 7.19 4.46
C GLU A 138 6.83 7.46 2.96
N ASP A 139 5.76 7.48 2.16
CA ASP A 139 5.88 7.67 0.71
C ASP A 139 6.32 9.09 0.33
N THR A 140 5.93 10.09 1.11
CA THR A 140 6.23 11.52 0.89
C THR A 140 7.70 11.86 1.07
N ASN A 141 8.40 11.13 1.93
CA ASN A 141 9.84 11.30 2.16
C ASN A 141 10.70 10.54 1.13
N GLY A 142 10.07 9.83 0.18
CA GLY A 142 10.77 9.14 -0.90
C GLY A 142 11.76 8.08 -0.41
N GLU A 143 13.04 8.31 -0.67
CA GLU A 143 14.15 7.44 -0.21
C GLU A 143 14.93 8.02 0.98
N ASP A 144 14.55 9.21 1.47
CA ASP A 144 15.32 10.00 2.44
C ASP A 144 15.00 9.66 3.91
N TYR A 145 14.36 8.51 4.16
CA TYR A 145 14.11 8.02 5.52
C TYR A 145 15.41 7.58 6.21
N GLU A 146 15.46 7.77 7.53
CA GLU A 146 16.64 7.45 8.34
C GLU A 146 16.60 6.02 8.86
N ILE A 147 17.77 5.36 8.88
CA ILE A 147 17.90 3.99 9.40
C ILE A 147 18.76 4.04 10.67
N HIS A 148 18.12 3.84 11.82
CA HIS A 148 18.79 3.87 13.11
C HIS A 148 19.11 2.46 13.57
N VAL A 149 20.40 2.17 13.78
CA VAL A 149 20.89 0.86 14.20
C VAL A 149 21.47 0.96 15.61
N SER A 150 20.99 0.11 16.52
CA SER A 150 21.43 0.04 17.91
C SER A 150 21.79 -1.39 18.28
N SER A 151 22.71 -1.56 19.24
CA SER A 151 23.09 -2.85 19.82
C SER A 151 22.75 -2.90 21.32
N SER A 152 22.53 -4.11 21.82
CA SER A 152 22.08 -4.40 23.19
C SER A 152 22.96 -5.42 23.93
N GLY A 153 24.02 -5.93 23.31
CA GLY A 153 24.97 -6.89 23.92
C GLY A 153 26.38 -6.77 23.36
N GLY A 154 27.38 -7.14 24.18
CA GLY A 154 28.81 -7.19 23.85
C GLY A 154 29.40 -5.88 23.31
N LEU A 155 30.12 -5.11 24.12
CA LEU A 155 30.53 -3.74 23.74
C LEU A 155 31.31 -3.67 22.41
N ASP A 156 32.08 -4.70 22.06
CA ASP A 156 32.86 -4.78 20.82
C ASP A 156 32.07 -5.47 19.69
N LEU A 157 31.56 -6.69 19.92
CA LEU A 157 30.81 -7.45 18.92
C LEU A 157 29.54 -6.72 18.46
N GLY A 158 28.82 -6.09 19.39
CA GLY A 158 27.66 -5.26 19.07
C GLY A 158 28.01 -4.04 18.23
N LYS A 159 29.18 -3.42 18.42
CA LYS A 159 29.66 -2.31 17.57
C LYS A 159 30.02 -2.80 16.17
N LYS A 160 30.68 -3.96 16.06
CA LYS A 160 30.97 -4.60 14.77
C LYS A 160 29.69 -4.96 14.01
N GLY A 161 28.68 -5.47 14.70
CA GLY A 161 27.35 -5.74 14.13
C GLY A 161 26.67 -4.47 13.62
N VAL A 162 26.69 -3.38 14.40
CA VAL A 162 26.15 -2.08 13.97
C VAL A 162 26.87 -1.55 12.73
N ASP A 163 28.20 -1.62 12.71
CA ASP A 163 29.03 -1.20 11.57
C ASP A 163 28.76 -2.03 10.31
N ALA A 164 28.65 -3.35 10.45
CA ALA A 164 28.28 -4.26 9.37
C ALA A 164 26.90 -3.92 8.78
N ILE A 165 25.90 -3.65 9.63
CA ILE A 165 24.56 -3.28 9.17
C ILE A 165 24.57 -1.92 8.45
N LYS A 166 25.34 -0.94 8.96
CA LYS A 166 25.49 0.36 8.28
C LYS A 166 26.13 0.22 6.90
N ARG A 167 27.12 -0.66 6.73
CA ARG A 167 27.67 -0.98 5.40
C ARG A 167 26.66 -1.68 4.50
N TRP A 168 25.78 -2.49 5.07
CA TRP A 168 24.73 -3.22 4.34
C TRP A 168 23.49 -2.37 4.06
N GLU A 169 23.41 -1.14 4.58
CA GLU A 169 22.28 -0.22 4.44
C GLU A 169 21.80 -0.06 2.98
N PRO A 170 22.66 0.09 1.95
CA PRO A 170 22.19 0.19 0.58
C PRO A 170 21.38 -1.04 0.12
N ARG A 171 21.72 -2.23 0.62
CA ARG A 171 21.00 -3.46 0.30
C ARG A 171 19.69 -3.58 1.06
N LEU A 172 19.64 -3.09 2.30
CA LEU A 172 18.38 -2.91 3.04
C LEU A 172 17.44 -1.97 2.30
N ARG A 173 17.94 -0.84 1.79
CA ARG A 173 17.12 0.10 0.99
C ARG A 173 16.58 -0.58 -0.27
N GLN A 174 17.39 -1.37 -0.98
CA GLN A 174 16.92 -2.15 -2.14
C GLN A 174 15.81 -3.15 -1.78
N LEU A 175 15.92 -3.82 -0.63
CA LEU A 175 14.88 -4.73 -0.13
C LEU A 175 13.58 -3.98 0.14
N LEU A 176 13.64 -2.80 0.77
CA LEU A 176 12.47 -1.95 1.02
C LEU A 176 11.85 -1.42 -0.28
N GLN A 177 12.67 -1.12 -1.30
CA GLN A 177 12.16 -0.75 -2.63
C GLN A 177 11.49 -1.92 -3.37
N ALA A 178 11.99 -3.14 -3.18
CA ALA A 178 11.34 -4.33 -3.73
C ALA A 178 9.94 -4.52 -3.13
N TRP A 179 9.80 -4.36 -1.81
CA TRP A 179 8.51 -4.34 -1.13
C TRP A 179 7.58 -3.24 -1.67
N LYS A 180 8.08 -2.00 -1.85
CA LYS A 180 7.29 -0.89 -2.43
C LYS A 180 6.80 -1.21 -3.84
N THR A 181 7.65 -1.86 -4.65
CA THR A 181 7.29 -2.30 -6.00
C THR A 181 6.19 -3.36 -5.97
N GLU A 182 6.24 -4.30 -5.05
CA GLU A 182 5.20 -5.32 -4.85
C GLU A 182 3.88 -4.69 -4.36
N LEU A 183 3.96 -3.70 -3.46
CA LEU A 183 2.80 -2.94 -3.00
C LEU A 183 2.07 -2.25 -4.17
N LEU A 184 2.81 -1.64 -5.09
CA LEU A 184 2.25 -1.05 -6.30
C LEU A 184 1.58 -2.06 -7.24
N GLN A 185 1.78 -3.37 -7.06
CA GLN A 185 1.13 -4.41 -7.85
C GLN A 185 -0.19 -4.91 -7.23
N GLN A 186 -0.47 -4.60 -5.96
CA GLN A 186 -1.69 -5.03 -5.22
C GLN A 186 -2.95 -4.23 -5.54
#